data_AF-A0A0S8EXC1-F1
#
_entry.id   AF-A0A0S8EXC1-F1
#
_cell.length_a   1.000
_cell.length_b   1.000
_cell.length_c   1.000
_cell.angle_alpha   90.00
_cell.angle_beta   90.00
_cell.angle_gamma   90.00
#
_symmetry.space_group_name_H-M   'P 1'
#
loop_
_entity.id
_entity.type
_entity.pdbx_description
1 polymer ?
#
loop_
_entity_poly.entity_id
_entity_poly.type
_entity_poly.pdbx_seq_one_letter_code
_entity_poly.pdbx_strand_id
1 'polypeptide(L)'
;MRAIALIIICLLVPWHSVSAAKGEKDKGEKWRRNTQLLPQYCKDRAKGRNTAEWKRWSNTFGTATIHIHHYCAGIYAQQEVRTSLDQGVRKRELGNVVHQMKYVGAHCGTDCVLYPELHTRWGWALAEQGEAAEAIQHYQLAIKAQPKYSQAYAQLSDLYVELKQPEEARKVLESGLEAKPKSRMLQRRLQELGKAE
;
A
#
# COMPACT_ATOMS: atom_id res chain seq x y z
N MET A 1 53.78 -9.16 60.05
CA MET A 1 54.17 -8.70 58.70
C MET A 1 53.65 -9.69 57.66
N ARG A 2 52.65 -9.28 56.87
CA ARG A 2 52.32 -9.78 55.51
C ARG A 2 51.10 -9.00 55.03
N ALA A 3 51.35 -7.90 54.32
CA ALA A 3 50.31 -7.14 53.63
C ALA A 3 50.03 -7.82 52.28
N ILE A 4 48.78 -8.19 52.03
CA ILE A 4 48.34 -8.74 50.74
C ILE A 4 48.01 -7.55 49.84
N ALA A 5 48.84 -7.31 48.82
CA ALA A 5 48.57 -6.32 47.79
C ALA A 5 47.58 -6.92 46.77
N LEU A 6 46.36 -6.40 46.74
CA LEU A 6 45.38 -6.68 45.69
C LEU A 6 45.74 -5.83 44.46
N ILE A 7 46.32 -6.47 43.45
CA ILE A 7 46.54 -5.86 42.13
C ILE A 7 45.22 -5.90 41.37
N ILE A 8 44.54 -4.76 41.28
CA ILE A 8 43.41 -4.57 40.38
C ILE A 8 43.98 -4.43 38.96
N ILE A 9 43.94 -5.50 38.19
CA ILE A 9 44.25 -5.47 36.75
C ILE A 9 43.06 -4.80 36.06
N CYS A 10 43.20 -3.50 35.79
CA CYS A 10 42.28 -2.75 34.94
C CYS A 10 42.51 -3.21 33.49
N LEU A 11 41.67 -4.13 33.00
CA LEU A 11 41.67 -4.53 31.60
C LEU A 11 41.15 -3.35 30.77
N LEU A 12 42.08 -2.57 30.22
CA LEU A 12 41.82 -1.62 29.13
C LEU A 12 41.42 -2.43 27.91
N VAL A 13 40.11 -2.66 27.72
CA VAL A 13 39.59 -3.13 26.44
C VAL A 13 39.77 -1.96 25.45
N PRO A 14 40.57 -2.10 24.39
CA PRO A 14 40.73 -1.06 23.40
C PRO A 14 39.37 -0.79 22.75
N TRP A 15 38.95 0.47 22.80
CA TRP A 15 37.70 0.99 22.26
C TRP A 15 37.73 1.03 20.73
N HIS A 16 37.93 -0.12 20.08
CA HIS A 16 37.99 -0.20 18.63
C HIS A 16 37.18 -1.44 18.22
N SER A 17 36.17 -1.16 17.39
CA SER A 17 35.23 -2.09 16.76
C SER A 17 34.05 -2.59 17.60
N VAL A 18 33.37 -1.70 18.33
CA VAL A 18 31.89 -1.68 18.18
C VAL A 18 31.65 -0.77 16.99
N SER A 19 31.42 -1.33 15.80
CA SER A 19 30.76 -0.53 14.77
C SER A 19 29.38 -0.24 15.34
N ALA A 20 29.23 0.94 15.95
CA ALA A 20 27.93 1.52 16.14
C ALA A 20 27.28 1.44 14.76
N ALA A 21 26.29 0.57 14.62
CA ALA A 21 25.37 0.62 13.51
C ALA A 21 24.83 2.04 13.57
N LYS A 22 25.41 2.93 12.77
CA LYS A 22 24.91 4.28 12.54
C LYS A 22 23.43 4.04 12.28
N GLY A 23 22.59 4.55 13.17
CA GLY A 23 21.15 4.53 13.01
C GLY A 23 20.87 5.10 11.63
N GLU A 24 20.67 4.20 10.69
CA GLU A 24 20.28 4.52 9.34
C GLU A 24 18.87 5.06 9.54
N LYS A 25 18.75 6.39 9.57
CA LYS A 25 17.47 7.08 9.54
C LYS A 25 16.77 6.54 8.32
N ASP A 26 15.90 5.56 8.51
CA ASP A 26 15.20 4.87 7.44
C ASP A 26 14.34 5.91 6.74
N LYS A 27 14.82 6.41 5.59
CA LYS A 27 14.24 7.51 4.82
C LYS A 27 12.94 7.07 4.11
N GLY A 28 12.03 6.42 4.83
CA GLY A 28 10.79 5.91 4.27
C GLY A 28 10.95 4.68 3.36
N GLU A 29 12.05 3.92 3.48
CA GLU A 29 12.31 2.73 2.65
C GLU A 29 12.28 1.41 3.44
N LYS A 30 11.71 1.39 4.67
CA LYS A 30 11.49 0.19 5.51
C LYS A 30 10.97 -1.00 4.72
N TRP A 31 10.04 -0.74 3.80
CA TRP A 31 9.42 -1.72 2.92
C TRP A 31 10.43 -2.56 2.12
N ARG A 32 11.63 -2.04 1.80
CA ARG A 32 12.67 -2.78 1.07
C ARG A 32 13.22 -3.97 1.85
N ARG A 33 13.18 -3.90 3.18
CA ARG A 33 13.64 -4.97 4.09
C ARG A 33 12.55 -6.01 4.34
N ASN A 34 11.29 -5.67 4.08
CA ASN A 34 10.16 -6.58 4.26
C ASN A 34 9.23 -6.55 3.04
N THR A 35 9.56 -7.38 2.06
CA THR A 35 8.86 -7.44 0.77
C THR A 35 7.99 -8.68 0.62
N GLN A 36 7.90 -9.55 1.63
CA GLN A 36 7.29 -10.89 1.51
C GLN A 36 5.87 -10.85 0.96
N LEU A 37 5.07 -9.93 1.49
CA LEU A 37 3.67 -9.75 1.11
C LEU A 37 3.49 -8.80 -0.09
N LEU A 38 4.54 -8.16 -0.58
CA LEU A 38 4.44 -7.20 -1.69
C LEU A 38 4.35 -7.90 -3.05
N PRO A 39 3.74 -7.24 -4.06
CA PRO A 39 3.79 -7.71 -5.44
C PRO A 39 5.22 -7.91 -5.96
N GLN A 40 5.38 -8.78 -6.95
CA GLN A 40 6.71 -9.15 -7.46
C GLN A 40 7.52 -7.94 -7.95
N TYR A 41 6.88 -6.97 -8.61
CA TYR A 41 7.61 -5.77 -9.07
C TYR A 41 8.16 -4.94 -7.89
N CYS A 42 7.51 -4.93 -6.72
CA CYS A 42 8.07 -4.28 -5.53
C CYS A 42 9.25 -5.06 -4.97
N LYS A 43 9.15 -6.39 -4.92
CA LYS A 43 10.28 -7.27 -4.54
C LYS A 43 11.49 -7.01 -5.42
N ASP A 44 11.28 -6.90 -6.72
CA ASP A 44 12.35 -6.60 -7.68
C ASP A 44 12.88 -5.17 -7.52
N ARG A 45 11.98 -4.19 -7.33
CA ARG A 45 12.34 -2.78 -7.12
C ARG A 45 13.17 -2.57 -5.85
N ALA A 46 12.97 -3.39 -4.82
CA ALA A 46 13.73 -3.34 -3.58
C ALA A 46 15.21 -3.68 -3.79
N LYS A 47 15.53 -4.57 -4.74
CA LYS A 47 16.90 -4.99 -5.10
C LYS A 47 17.76 -3.86 -5.69
N GLY A 48 17.15 -2.77 -6.14
CA GLY A 48 17.84 -1.61 -6.71
C GLY A 48 17.50 -1.35 -8.19
N ARG A 49 18.15 -0.33 -8.77
CA ARG A 49 17.91 0.08 -10.17
C ARG A 49 18.88 -0.56 -11.18
N ASN A 50 19.93 -1.22 -10.70
CA ASN A 50 20.95 -1.82 -11.54
C ASN A 50 20.72 -3.33 -11.72
N THR A 51 19.50 -3.71 -12.13
CA THR A 51 19.10 -5.12 -12.29
C THR A 51 18.38 -5.33 -13.62
N ALA A 52 18.36 -6.59 -14.10
CA ALA A 52 17.63 -6.95 -15.32
C ALA A 52 16.11 -6.74 -15.15
N GLU A 53 15.58 -6.95 -13.94
CA GLU A 53 14.19 -6.74 -13.60
C GLU A 53 13.82 -5.26 -13.63
N TRP A 54 14.71 -4.35 -13.21
CA TRP A 54 14.48 -2.92 -13.35
C TRP A 54 14.18 -2.54 -14.80
N LYS A 55 15.02 -2.99 -15.75
CA LYS A 55 14.82 -2.74 -17.18
C LYS A 55 13.50 -3.31 -17.69
N ARG A 56 13.10 -4.50 -17.22
CA ARG A 56 11.79 -5.10 -17.55
C ARG A 56 10.65 -4.19 -17.10
N TRP A 57 10.65 -3.80 -15.83
CA TRP A 57 9.59 -2.96 -15.26
C TRP A 57 9.61 -1.53 -15.84
N SER A 58 10.77 -1.01 -16.26
CA SER A 58 10.86 0.25 -17.01
C SER A 58 10.01 0.26 -18.28
N ASN A 59 9.97 -0.85 -19.01
CA ASN A 59 9.13 -0.95 -20.20
C ASN A 59 7.64 -1.03 -19.87
N THR A 60 7.27 -1.62 -18.73
CA THR A 60 5.87 -1.73 -18.29
C THR A 60 5.32 -0.41 -17.77
N PHE A 61 6.11 0.33 -17.01
CA PHE A 61 5.64 1.51 -16.29
C PHE A 61 6.09 2.84 -16.90
N GLY A 62 6.97 2.81 -17.90
CA GLY A 62 7.43 4.01 -18.62
C GLY A 62 8.04 5.05 -17.69
N THR A 63 7.60 6.30 -17.81
CA THR A 63 8.07 7.41 -16.98
C THR A 63 7.72 7.23 -15.49
N ALA A 64 6.67 6.47 -15.16
CA ALA A 64 6.27 6.22 -13.79
C ALA A 64 7.27 5.34 -13.02
N THR A 65 8.20 4.64 -13.70
CA THR A 65 9.10 3.66 -13.07
C THR A 65 9.93 4.21 -11.91
N ILE A 66 10.34 5.49 -11.99
CA ILE A 66 11.08 6.13 -10.91
C ILE A 66 10.21 6.33 -9.65
N HIS A 67 8.91 6.57 -9.81
CA HIS A 67 7.96 6.85 -8.74
C HIS A 67 7.37 5.58 -8.10
N ILE A 68 7.58 4.41 -8.70
CA ILE A 68 7.07 3.12 -8.18
C ILE A 68 7.53 2.82 -6.75
N HIS A 69 8.68 3.34 -6.32
CA HIS A 69 9.12 3.10 -4.94
C HIS A 69 8.17 3.72 -3.90
N HIS A 70 7.55 4.87 -4.21
CA HIS A 70 6.46 5.44 -3.40
C HIS A 70 5.24 4.54 -3.45
N TYR A 71 4.87 4.03 -4.63
CA TYR A 71 3.76 3.10 -4.77
C TYR A 71 3.96 1.83 -3.92
N CYS A 72 5.17 1.24 -3.95
CA CYS A 72 5.53 0.10 -3.10
C CYS A 72 5.52 0.42 -1.61
N ALA A 73 6.01 1.60 -1.22
CA ALA A 73 5.91 2.07 0.17
C ALA A 73 4.45 2.21 0.61
N GLY A 74 3.57 2.69 -0.26
CA GLY A 74 2.13 2.79 -0.01
C GLY A 74 1.46 1.42 0.15
N ILE A 75 1.76 0.44 -0.71
CA ILE A 75 1.23 -0.92 -0.55
C ILE A 75 1.74 -1.55 0.75
N TYR A 76 3.00 -1.33 1.09
CA TYR A 76 3.57 -1.81 2.35
C TYR A 76 2.85 -1.19 3.56
N ALA A 77 2.65 0.12 3.58
CA ALA A 77 1.88 0.79 4.63
C ALA A 77 0.46 0.21 4.74
N GLN A 78 -0.22 -0.02 3.61
CA GLN A 78 -1.54 -0.65 3.59
C GLN A 78 -1.52 -2.07 4.19
N GLN A 79 -0.44 -2.84 4.00
CA GLN A 79 -0.29 -4.15 4.64
C GLN A 79 -0.12 -4.02 6.14
N GLU A 80 0.71 -3.08 6.60
CA GLU A 80 0.88 -2.82 8.04
C GLU A 80 -0.45 -2.43 8.70
N VAL A 81 -1.32 -1.65 8.02
CA VAL A 81 -2.68 -1.38 8.50
C VAL A 81 -3.48 -2.68 8.66
N ARG A 82 -3.45 -3.57 7.66
CA ARG A 82 -4.23 -4.81 7.65
C ARG A 82 -3.76 -5.83 8.69
N THR A 83 -2.47 -5.87 8.98
CA THR A 83 -1.89 -6.87 9.89
C THR A 83 -1.73 -6.37 11.32
N SER A 84 -1.75 -5.06 11.55
CA SER A 84 -1.63 -4.48 12.89
C SER A 84 -2.97 -4.38 13.60
N LEU A 85 -2.99 -4.76 14.88
CA LEU A 85 -4.10 -4.50 15.80
C LEU A 85 -3.94 -3.17 16.54
N ASP A 86 -2.74 -2.58 16.53
CA ASP A 86 -2.46 -1.29 17.16
C ASP A 86 -3.09 -0.15 16.34
N GLN A 87 -4.02 0.58 16.95
CA GLN A 87 -4.76 1.65 16.31
C GLN A 87 -3.90 2.88 15.98
N GLY A 88 -2.86 3.16 16.78
CA GLY A 88 -1.91 4.22 16.51
C GLY A 88 -1.09 3.93 15.25
N VAL A 89 -0.63 2.69 15.11
CA VAL A 89 0.04 2.21 13.89
C VAL A 89 -0.91 2.28 12.71
N ARG A 90 -2.13 1.73 12.83
CA ARG A 90 -3.12 1.76 11.74
C ARG A 90 -3.39 3.19 11.27
N LYS A 91 -3.65 4.13 12.17
CA LYS A 91 -3.90 5.54 11.85
C LYS A 91 -2.71 6.19 11.13
N ARG A 92 -1.49 5.97 11.63
CA ARG A 92 -0.27 6.48 11.01
C ARG A 92 -0.09 5.92 9.60
N GLU A 93 -0.24 4.61 9.43
CA GLU A 93 -0.01 3.96 8.15
C GLU A 93 -1.10 4.28 7.12
N LEU A 94 -2.36 4.54 7.53
CA LEU A 94 -3.38 5.09 6.63
C LEU A 94 -2.95 6.44 6.05
N GLY A 95 -2.41 7.34 6.89
CA GLY A 95 -1.84 8.61 6.43
C GLY A 95 -0.66 8.41 5.47
N ASN A 96 0.18 7.40 5.72
CA ASN A 96 1.26 7.03 4.82
C ASN A 96 0.73 6.52 3.47
N VAL A 97 -0.32 5.68 3.44
CA VAL A 97 -0.94 5.24 2.18
C VAL A 97 -1.39 6.46 1.37
N VAL A 98 -2.18 7.36 1.96
CA VAL A 98 -2.67 8.57 1.29
C VAL A 98 -1.52 9.43 0.76
N HIS A 99 -0.49 9.67 1.59
CA HIS A 99 0.68 10.45 1.18
C HIS A 99 1.39 9.84 -0.04
N GLN A 100 1.65 8.53 0.01
CA GLN A 100 2.35 7.83 -1.08
C GLN A 100 1.51 7.78 -2.36
N MET A 101 0.20 7.49 -2.25
CA MET A 101 -0.67 7.44 -3.42
C MET A 101 -0.83 8.81 -4.07
N LYS A 102 -0.91 9.89 -3.27
CA LYS A 102 -0.94 11.26 -3.77
C LYS A 102 0.33 11.62 -4.55
N TYR A 103 1.51 11.26 -4.03
CA TYR A 103 2.77 11.52 -4.72
C TYR A 103 2.83 10.80 -6.07
N VAL A 104 2.45 9.52 -6.11
CA VAL A 104 2.45 8.74 -7.36
C VAL A 104 1.41 9.31 -8.34
N GLY A 105 0.21 9.69 -7.86
CA GLY A 105 -0.85 10.25 -8.69
C GLY A 105 -0.49 11.58 -9.35
N ALA A 106 0.39 12.38 -8.73
CA ALA A 106 0.93 13.59 -9.36
C ALA A 106 1.87 13.30 -10.56
N HIS A 107 2.32 12.05 -10.71
CA HIS A 107 3.27 11.62 -11.76
C HIS A 107 2.75 10.43 -12.60
N CYS A 108 1.51 10.03 -12.40
CA CYS A 108 0.87 8.86 -13.02
C CYS A 108 -0.55 9.28 -13.39
N GLY A 109 -0.73 9.69 -14.65
CA GLY A 109 -2.03 10.08 -15.21
C GLY A 109 -2.84 8.87 -15.67
N THR A 110 -3.97 9.12 -16.34
CA THR A 110 -4.91 8.08 -16.79
C THR A 110 -4.32 7.03 -17.74
N ASP A 111 -3.21 7.35 -18.40
CA ASP A 111 -2.43 6.50 -19.29
C ASP A 111 -1.49 5.54 -18.55
N CYS A 112 -1.23 5.80 -17.27
CA CYS A 112 -0.37 5.00 -16.41
C CYS A 112 -1.04 3.67 -16.05
N VAL A 113 -0.33 2.55 -16.24
CA VAL A 113 -0.84 1.19 -15.95
C VAL A 113 -1.25 0.99 -14.48
N LEU A 114 -0.70 1.79 -13.56
CA LEU A 114 -1.03 1.74 -12.13
C LEU A 114 -2.30 2.51 -11.79
N TYR A 115 -2.80 3.38 -12.66
CA TYR A 115 -3.81 4.38 -12.31
C TYR A 115 -5.07 3.79 -11.65
N PRO A 116 -5.70 2.71 -12.15
CA PRO A 116 -6.90 2.15 -11.52
C PRO A 116 -6.62 1.59 -10.12
N GLU A 117 -5.52 0.86 -9.96
CA GLU A 117 -5.13 0.27 -8.67
C GLU A 117 -4.70 1.36 -7.68
N LEU A 118 -3.93 2.35 -8.14
CA LEU A 118 -3.48 3.51 -7.37
C LEU A 118 -4.66 4.24 -6.74
N HIS A 119 -5.63 4.64 -7.57
CA HIS A 119 -6.82 5.36 -7.11
C HIS A 119 -7.72 4.47 -6.23
N THR A 120 -7.79 3.16 -6.50
CA THR A 120 -8.53 2.24 -5.62
C THR A 120 -7.89 2.11 -4.24
N ARG A 121 -6.55 2.05 -4.15
CA ARG A 121 -5.86 2.00 -2.85
C ARG A 121 -5.92 3.33 -2.09
N TRP A 122 -5.88 4.45 -2.82
CA TRP A 122 -6.06 5.77 -2.25
C TRP A 122 -7.48 5.90 -1.66
N GLY A 123 -8.51 5.58 -2.45
CA GLY A 123 -9.90 5.60 -1.98
C GLY A 123 -10.13 4.69 -0.78
N TRP A 124 -9.49 3.52 -0.74
CA TRP A 124 -9.55 2.64 0.43
C TRP A 124 -8.99 3.30 1.69
N ALA A 125 -7.82 3.93 1.62
CA ALA A 125 -7.25 4.56 2.80
C ALA A 125 -8.10 5.74 3.31
N LEU A 126 -8.69 6.51 2.39
CA LEU A 126 -9.61 7.60 2.73
C LEU A 126 -10.89 7.07 3.39
N ALA A 127 -11.47 5.99 2.86
CA ALA A 127 -12.65 5.35 3.45
C ALA A 127 -12.39 4.88 4.88
N GLU A 128 -11.24 4.22 5.13
CA GLU A 128 -10.83 3.79 6.48
C GLU A 128 -10.54 4.96 7.43
N GLN A 129 -10.27 6.16 6.89
CA GLN A 129 -10.12 7.40 7.66
C GLN A 129 -11.47 8.11 7.91
N GLY A 130 -12.57 7.62 7.33
CA GLY A 130 -13.89 8.24 7.40
C GLY A 130 -14.12 9.33 6.34
N GLU A 131 -13.19 9.53 5.41
CA GLU A 131 -13.26 10.50 4.30
C GLU A 131 -14.02 9.88 3.11
N ALA A 132 -15.30 9.55 3.34
CA ALA A 132 -16.10 8.77 2.40
C ALA A 132 -16.35 9.48 1.06
N ALA A 133 -16.54 10.80 1.07
CA ALA A 133 -16.81 11.56 -0.14
C ALA A 133 -15.61 11.53 -1.10
N GLU A 134 -14.41 11.77 -0.57
CA GLU A 134 -13.15 11.69 -1.29
C GLU A 134 -12.86 10.26 -1.75
N ALA A 135 -13.13 9.26 -0.91
CA ALA A 135 -12.98 7.86 -1.28
C ALA A 135 -13.80 7.49 -2.53
N ILE A 136 -15.07 7.91 -2.56
CA ILE A 136 -15.97 7.71 -3.72
C ILE A 136 -15.37 8.33 -4.98
N GLN A 137 -14.85 9.57 -4.91
CA GLN A 137 -14.21 10.22 -6.05
C GLN A 137 -13.03 9.41 -6.59
N HIS A 138 -12.17 8.89 -5.70
CA HIS A 138 -11.04 8.07 -6.11
C HIS A 138 -11.47 6.73 -6.75
N TYR A 139 -12.49 6.06 -6.21
CA TYR A 139 -13.02 4.85 -6.85
C TYR A 139 -13.62 5.15 -8.23
N GLN A 140 -14.34 6.26 -8.38
CA GLN A 140 -14.89 6.69 -9.67
C GLN A 140 -13.80 7.01 -10.69
N LEU A 141 -12.69 7.63 -10.28
CA LEU A 141 -11.53 7.84 -11.15
C LEU A 141 -10.93 6.52 -11.65
N ALA A 142 -10.80 5.52 -10.77
CA ALA A 142 -10.32 4.19 -11.15
C ALA A 142 -11.27 3.50 -12.15
N ILE A 143 -12.58 3.57 -11.91
CA ILE A 143 -13.63 3.02 -12.79
C ILE A 143 -13.58 3.70 -14.17
N LYS A 144 -13.51 5.03 -14.21
CA LYS A 144 -13.44 5.79 -15.46
C LYS A 144 -12.21 5.46 -16.27
N ALA A 145 -11.05 5.32 -15.62
CA ALA A 145 -9.80 4.98 -16.30
C ALA A 145 -9.81 3.54 -16.85
N GLN A 146 -10.38 2.59 -16.11
CA GLN A 146 -10.49 1.20 -16.57
C GLN A 146 -11.84 0.59 -16.17
N PRO A 147 -12.87 0.65 -17.05
CA PRO A 147 -14.21 0.14 -16.73
C PRO A 147 -14.26 -1.36 -16.40
N LYS A 148 -13.28 -2.15 -16.85
CA LYS A 148 -13.18 -3.59 -16.55
C LYS A 148 -12.44 -3.90 -15.24
N TYR A 149 -12.02 -2.88 -14.48
CA TYR A 149 -11.29 -3.04 -13.23
C TYR A 149 -12.23 -3.28 -12.05
N SER A 150 -12.61 -4.55 -11.84
CA SER A 150 -13.62 -4.91 -10.84
C SER A 150 -13.30 -4.52 -9.40
N GLN A 151 -12.03 -4.35 -9.03
CA GLN A 151 -11.68 -4.02 -7.64
C GLN A 151 -12.24 -2.66 -7.22
N ALA A 152 -12.27 -1.67 -8.12
CA ALA A 152 -12.82 -0.35 -7.82
C ALA A 152 -14.33 -0.40 -7.55
N TYR A 153 -15.08 -1.13 -8.37
CA TYR A 153 -16.53 -1.35 -8.14
C TYR A 153 -16.78 -2.07 -6.83
N ALA A 154 -16.00 -3.10 -6.51
CA ALA A 154 -16.12 -3.84 -5.26
C ALA A 154 -15.86 -2.96 -4.03
N GLN A 155 -14.81 -2.14 -4.06
CA GLN A 155 -14.51 -1.23 -2.96
C GLN A 155 -15.57 -0.13 -2.81
N LEU A 156 -16.08 0.40 -3.92
CA LEU A 156 -17.15 1.40 -3.91
C LEU A 156 -18.47 0.82 -3.40
N SER A 157 -18.83 -0.41 -3.79
CA SER A 157 -20.03 -1.08 -3.29
C SER A 157 -19.93 -1.36 -1.78
N ASP A 158 -18.77 -1.82 -1.31
CA ASP A 158 -18.54 -2.10 0.11
C ASP A 158 -18.70 -0.80 0.92
N LEU A 159 -18.14 0.33 0.44
CA LEU A 159 -18.32 1.63 1.07
C LEU A 159 -19.80 2.08 1.10
N TYR A 160 -20.56 1.89 0.02
CA TYR A 160 -21.99 2.21 0.03
C TYR A 160 -22.79 1.36 1.03
N VAL A 161 -22.43 0.09 1.23
CA VAL A 161 -23.02 -0.74 2.29
C VAL A 161 -22.70 -0.20 3.68
N GLU A 162 -21.45 0.21 3.92
CA GLU A 162 -21.03 0.84 5.18
C GLU A 162 -21.82 2.13 5.47
N LEU A 163 -22.06 2.93 4.42
CA LEU A 163 -22.86 4.16 4.46
C LEU A 163 -24.37 3.92 4.57
N LYS A 164 -24.82 2.66 4.70
CA LYS A 164 -26.25 2.28 4.76
C LYS A 164 -27.03 2.67 3.49
N GLN A 165 -26.37 2.62 2.34
CA GLN A 165 -26.92 2.91 1.02
C GLN A 165 -26.87 1.66 0.11
N PRO A 166 -27.58 0.56 0.44
CA PRO A 166 -27.49 -0.70 -0.29
C PRO A 166 -27.94 -0.58 -1.76
N GLU A 167 -28.91 0.28 -2.07
CA GLU A 167 -29.35 0.51 -3.46
C GLU A 167 -28.22 1.08 -4.35
N GLU A 168 -27.41 1.98 -3.81
CA GLU A 168 -26.25 2.51 -4.55
C GLU A 168 -25.16 1.44 -4.70
N ALA A 169 -24.95 0.61 -3.68
CA ALA A 169 -24.05 -0.54 -3.78
C ALA A 169 -24.48 -1.52 -4.89
N ARG A 170 -25.79 -1.81 -5.00
CA ARG A 170 -26.38 -2.66 -6.04
C ARG A 170 -26.13 -2.07 -7.43
N LYS A 171 -26.45 -0.80 -7.66
CA LYS A 171 -26.22 -0.10 -8.94
C LYS A 171 -24.75 -0.16 -9.37
N VAL A 172 -23.82 0.06 -8.43
CA VAL A 172 -22.37 -0.02 -8.70
C VAL A 172 -21.97 -1.44 -9.12
N LEU A 173 -22.46 -2.46 -8.44
CA LEU A 173 -22.15 -3.86 -8.76
C LEU A 173 -22.72 -4.27 -10.13
N GLU A 174 -23.95 -3.87 -10.43
CA GLU A 174 -24.60 -4.11 -11.72
C GLU A 174 -23.83 -3.43 -12.85
N SER A 175 -23.48 -2.14 -12.71
CA SER A 175 -22.65 -1.43 -13.69
C SER A 175 -21.28 -2.10 -13.89
N GLY A 176 -20.64 -2.56 -12.81
CA GLY A 176 -19.38 -3.29 -12.89
C GLY A 176 -19.52 -4.65 -13.60
N LEU A 177 -20.68 -5.30 -13.50
CA LEU A 177 -21.00 -6.53 -14.21
C LEU A 177 -21.37 -6.28 -15.67
N GLU A 178 -22.00 -5.16 -16.02
CA GLU A 178 -22.16 -4.77 -17.42
C GLU A 178 -20.79 -4.60 -18.09
N ALA A 179 -19.84 -3.94 -17.42
CA ALA A 179 -18.49 -3.76 -17.94
C ALA A 179 -17.66 -5.07 -17.95
N LYS A 180 -17.86 -5.95 -16.95
CA LYS A 180 -17.19 -7.25 -16.86
C LYS A 180 -18.14 -8.37 -16.38
N PRO A 181 -18.94 -8.96 -17.30
CA PRO A 181 -20.03 -9.89 -16.93
C PRO A 181 -19.63 -11.13 -16.15
N LYS A 182 -18.40 -11.60 -16.33
CA LYS A 182 -17.87 -12.83 -15.69
C LYS A 182 -17.06 -12.54 -14.41
N SER A 183 -17.20 -11.35 -13.82
CA SER A 183 -16.50 -11.01 -12.59
C SER A 183 -17.09 -11.74 -11.40
N ARG A 184 -16.53 -12.90 -11.04
CA ARG A 184 -16.96 -13.70 -9.87
C ARG A 184 -17.00 -12.88 -8.57
N MET A 185 -16.08 -11.94 -8.42
CA MET A 185 -16.00 -11.06 -7.25
C MET A 185 -17.23 -10.16 -7.12
N LEU A 186 -17.66 -9.54 -8.23
CA LEU A 186 -18.83 -8.67 -8.25
C LEU A 186 -20.13 -9.47 -8.14
N GLN A 187 -20.22 -10.62 -8.82
CA GLN A 187 -21.35 -11.55 -8.69
C GLN A 187 -21.56 -12.00 -7.24
N ARG A 188 -20.48 -12.35 -6.54
CA ARG A 188 -20.55 -12.74 -5.11
C ARG A 188 -21.12 -11.60 -4.26
N ARG A 189 -20.57 -10.39 -4.38
CA ARG A 189 -21.04 -9.22 -3.60
C ARG A 189 -22.50 -8.90 -3.86
N LEU A 190 -22.94 -8.97 -5.13
CA LEU A 190 -24.33 -8.72 -5.50
C LEU A 190 -25.27 -9.77 -4.90
N GLN A 191 -24.85 -11.04 -4.90
CA GLN A 191 -25.59 -12.12 -4.26
C GLN A 191 -25.67 -11.95 -2.73
N GLU A 192 -24.57 -11.55 -2.09
CA GLU A 192 -24.53 -11.31 -0.63
C GLU A 192 -25.44 -10.15 -0.24
N LEU A 193 -25.46 -9.07 -1.03
CA LEU A 193 -26.31 -7.90 -0.81
C LEU A 193 -27.80 -8.27 -0.83
N GLY A 194 -28.24 -9.05 -1.82
CA GLY A 194 -29.64 -9.48 -1.94
C GLY A 194 -30.11 -10.51 -0.91
N LYS A 195 -29.22 -11.03 -0.04
CA LYS A 195 -29.60 -11.88 1.10
C LYS A 195 -29.80 -11.09 2.39
N ALA A 196 -29.36 -9.83 2.42
CA ALA A 196 -29.44 -8.96 3.59
C ALA A 196 -30.72 -8.10 3.62
N GLU A 197 -31.52 -8.15 2.54
CA GLU A 197 -32.86 -7.58 2.39
C GLU A 197 -33.93 -8.55 2.92
#